data_AF-A0A7S4PSM4-F1
#
_entry.id   AF-A0A7S4PSM4-F1
#
_cell.length_a   1.000
_cell.length_b   1.000
_cell.length_c   1.000
_cell.angle_alpha   90.00
_cell.angle_beta   90.00
_cell.angle_gamma   90.00
#
_symmetry.space_group_name_H-M   'P 1'
#
loop_
_entity.id
_entity.type
_entity.pdbx_description
1 polymer ?
#
loop_
_entity_poly.entity_id
_entity_poly.type
_entity_poly.pdbx_seq_one_letter_code
_entity_poly.pdbx_strand_id
1 'polypeptide(L)'
;GSYDVAVSSACGALDNVVVDNASVAQWCCDHLRRTGAGVATFLMLDKQQHFVDRMSAGAGSFPAPRLFDLVRAKDPKYLPAFYYALRDTLVADDLDGATRIAYQG
;
A
#
# COMPACT_ATOMS: atom_id res chain seq x y z
N GLY A 1 -6.36 12.08 -12.20
CA GLY A 1 -7.64 11.97 -11.45
C GLY A 1 -7.47 12.57 -10.07
N SER A 2 -8.55 12.92 -9.35
CA SER A 2 -8.48 13.70 -8.09
C SER A 2 -7.63 13.08 -6.96
N TYR A 3 -7.34 11.77 -7.03
CA TYR A 3 -6.57 11.04 -6.02
C TYR A 3 -5.18 10.61 -6.49
N ASP A 4 -4.82 10.91 -7.73
CA ASP A 4 -3.61 10.40 -8.38
C ASP A 4 -2.33 10.99 -7.74
N VAL A 5 -2.36 12.28 -7.43
CA VAL A 5 -1.27 12.96 -6.70
C VAL A 5 -1.19 12.46 -5.26
N ALA A 6 -2.32 12.20 -4.60
CA ALA A 6 -2.35 11.70 -3.23
C ALA A 6 -1.77 10.27 -3.15
N VAL A 7 -2.13 9.38 -4.07
CA VAL A 7 -1.63 7.99 -4.10
C VAL A 7 -0.14 7.93 -4.43
N SER A 8 0.32 8.70 -5.42
CA SER A 8 1.73 8.70 -5.84
C SER A 8 2.69 9.40 -4.85
N SER A 9 2.19 10.36 -4.07
CA SER A 9 3.01 11.04 -3.04
C SER A 9 2.95 10.36 -1.67
N ALA A 10 1.87 9.66 -1.35
CA ALA A 10 1.68 9.09 -0.02
C ALA A 10 2.55 7.85 0.26
N CYS A 11 3.03 7.13 -0.76
CA CYS A 11 3.78 5.91 -0.48
C CYS A 11 4.74 5.41 -1.56
N GLY A 12 6.05 5.50 -1.27
CA GLY A 12 7.08 4.82 -2.07
C GLY A 12 7.00 3.29 -2.03
N ALA A 13 6.18 2.71 -1.15
CA ALA A 13 5.97 1.26 -1.11
C ALA A 13 5.16 0.74 -2.31
N LEU A 14 4.49 1.62 -3.07
CA LEU A 14 3.81 1.24 -4.32
C LEU A 14 4.80 0.89 -5.44
N ASP A 15 6.06 1.32 -5.33
CA ASP A 15 7.13 0.96 -6.28
C ASP A 15 7.75 -0.42 -6.00
N ASN A 16 7.30 -1.11 -4.93
CA ASN A 16 7.83 -2.42 -4.57
C ASN A 16 7.32 -3.52 -5.51
N VAL A 17 8.21 -4.43 -5.88
CA VAL A 17 7.85 -5.62 -6.66
C VAL A 17 7.24 -6.66 -5.74
N VAL A 18 5.96 -6.98 -5.93
CA VAL A 18 5.27 -8.00 -5.13
C VAL A 18 5.72 -9.41 -5.55
N VAL A 19 6.15 -10.21 -4.57
CA VAL A 19 6.57 -11.60 -4.73
C VAL A 19 5.87 -12.50 -3.72
N ASP A 20 5.76 -13.79 -4.02
CA ASP A 20 4.97 -14.69 -3.17
C ASP A 20 5.56 -14.87 -1.76
N ASN A 21 6.89 -15.02 -1.67
CA ASN A 21 7.58 -15.34 -0.41
C ASN A 21 9.08 -14.97 -0.45
N ALA A 22 9.75 -15.21 0.68
CA ALA A 22 11.17 -14.91 0.87
C ALA A 22 12.11 -15.65 -0.10
N SER A 23 11.80 -16.90 -0.46
CA SER A 23 12.64 -17.67 -1.39
C SER A 23 12.64 -17.06 -2.79
N VAL A 24 11.47 -16.60 -3.25
CA VAL A 24 11.34 -15.88 -4.53
C VAL A 24 12.06 -14.54 -4.47
N ALA A 25 11.90 -13.78 -3.38
CA ALA A 25 12.59 -12.50 -3.18
C ALA A 25 14.12 -12.66 -3.26
N GLN A 26 14.66 -13.66 -2.58
CA GLN A 26 16.10 -13.93 -2.59
C GLN A 26 16.59 -14.32 -3.99
N TRP A 27 15.84 -15.18 -4.70
CA TRP A 27 16.17 -15.55 -6.07
C TRP A 27 16.20 -14.32 -6.99
N CYS A 28 15.22 -13.42 -6.87
CA CYS A 28 15.18 -12.18 -7.64
C CYS A 28 16.37 -11.27 -7.32
N CYS A 29 16.72 -11.10 -6.05
CA CYS A 29 17.91 -10.36 -5.64
C CYS A 29 19.19 -10.91 -6.26
N ASP A 30 19.37 -12.24 -6.24
CA ASP A 30 20.54 -12.88 -6.81
C ASP A 30 20.57 -12.77 -8.34
N HIS A 31 19.40 -12.84 -8.98
CA HIS A 31 19.27 -12.60 -10.41
C HIS A 31 19.71 -11.16 -10.78
N LEU A 32 19.19 -10.14 -10.09
CA LEU A 32 19.57 -8.74 -10.34
C LEU A 32 21.07 -8.49 -10.16
N ARG A 33 21.68 -9.08 -9.11
CA ARG A 33 23.13 -8.99 -8.88
C ARG A 33 23.94 -9.63 -10.00
N ARG A 34 23.53 -10.81 -10.48
CA ARG A 34 24.22 -11.54 -11.54
C ARG A 34 24.14 -10.84 -12.89
N THR A 35 23.03 -10.18 -13.19
CA THR A 35 22.80 -9.53 -14.48
C THR A 35 23.19 -8.06 -14.50
N GLY A 36 23.49 -7.45 -13.35
CA GLY A 36 23.79 -6.02 -13.25
C GLY A 36 22.56 -5.13 -13.53
N ALA A 37 21.36 -5.68 -13.38
CA ALA A 37 20.10 -5.01 -13.75
C ALA A 37 19.63 -3.94 -12.73
N GLY A 38 20.42 -3.66 -11.69
CA GLY A 38 20.16 -2.62 -10.70
C GLY A 38 19.64 -3.14 -9.35
N VAL A 39 18.91 -2.27 -8.63
CA VAL A 39 18.37 -2.53 -7.29
C VAL A 39 16.85 -2.39 -7.33
N ALA A 40 16.16 -3.32 -6.69
CA ALA A 40 14.71 -3.28 -6.50
C ALA A 40 14.36 -3.69 -5.06
N THR A 41 13.22 -3.21 -4.59
CA THR A 41 12.63 -3.61 -3.30
C THR A 41 11.52 -4.61 -3.56
N PHE A 42 11.54 -5.74 -2.85
CA PHE A 42 10.56 -6.81 -3.00
C PHE A 42 9.64 -6.89 -1.78
N LEU A 43 8.32 -6.92 -2.04
CA LEU A 43 7.29 -7.08 -1.01
C LEU A 43 6.76 -8.52 -1.03
N MET A 44 7.00 -9.24 0.07
CA MET A 44 6.56 -10.64 0.21
C MET A 44 5.08 -10.72 0.60
N LEU A 45 4.25 -11.32 -0.25
CA LEU A 45 2.80 -11.37 -0.11
C LEU A 45 2.34 -12.31 1.01
N ASP A 46 3.04 -13.44 1.22
CA ASP A 46 2.77 -14.37 2.34
C ASP A 46 2.89 -13.68 3.70
N LYS A 47 3.80 -12.70 3.82
CA LYS A 47 3.99 -11.93 5.06
C LYS A 47 2.93 -10.87 5.29
N GLN A 48 2.13 -10.49 4.29
CA GLN A 48 1.11 -9.44 4.44
C GLN A 48 -0.26 -9.96 4.88
N GLN A 49 -0.45 -11.28 4.97
CA GLN A 49 -1.74 -11.89 5.28
C GLN A 49 -2.30 -11.51 6.66
N HIS A 50 -1.44 -11.08 7.59
CA HIS A 50 -1.85 -10.58 8.90
C HIS A 50 -2.67 -9.28 8.85
N PHE A 51 -2.79 -8.63 7.69
CA PHE A 51 -3.62 -7.44 7.50
C PHE A 51 -5.08 -7.73 7.14
N VAL A 52 -5.44 -8.97 6.82
CA VAL A 52 -6.78 -9.32 6.35
C VAL A 52 -7.90 -8.82 7.28
N ASP A 53 -7.71 -8.94 8.59
CA ASP A 53 -8.69 -8.46 9.57
C ASP A 53 -8.81 -6.93 9.58
N ARG A 54 -7.69 -6.22 9.40
CA ARG A 54 -7.63 -4.74 9.42
C ARG A 54 -8.14 -4.10 8.14
N MET A 55 -8.01 -4.81 7.01
CA MET A 55 -8.56 -4.39 5.73
C MET A 55 -10.10 -4.27 5.79
N SER A 56 -10.74 -5.10 6.61
CA SER A 56 -12.21 -5.20 6.72
C SER A 56 -12.87 -4.09 7.53
N ALA A 57 -12.10 -3.13 8.07
CA ALA A 57 -12.65 -1.96 8.73
C ALA A 57 -13.61 -1.21 7.78
N GLY A 58 -14.89 -1.09 8.18
CA GLY A 58 -15.95 -0.56 7.32
C GLY A 58 -15.87 0.96 7.15
N ALA A 59 -16.61 1.47 6.14
CA ALA A 59 -16.65 2.87 5.72
C ALA A 59 -17.16 3.90 6.77
N GLY A 60 -17.33 3.51 8.03
CA GLY A 60 -17.69 4.40 9.15
C GLY A 60 -16.69 4.36 10.32
N SER A 61 -15.60 3.60 10.19
CA SER A 61 -14.57 3.50 11.24
C SER A 61 -13.59 4.68 11.23
N PHE A 62 -13.61 5.52 10.19
CA PHE A 62 -12.67 6.61 10.00
C PHE A 62 -13.41 7.95 9.82
N PRO A 63 -12.83 9.07 10.28
CA PRO A 63 -13.43 10.41 10.16
C PRO A 63 -13.43 10.95 8.73
N ALA A 64 -12.79 10.27 7.79
CA ALA A 64 -12.73 10.61 6.37
C ALA A 64 -12.52 9.34 5.51
N PRO A 65 -12.71 9.41 4.18
CA PRO A 65 -12.46 8.29 3.28
C PRO A 65 -11.01 7.82 3.33
N ARG A 66 -10.80 6.50 3.41
CA ARG A 66 -9.47 5.88 3.37
C ARG A 66 -9.07 5.57 1.92
N LEU A 67 -7.84 5.87 1.53
CA LEU A 67 -7.32 5.59 0.18
C LEU A 67 -7.42 4.11 -0.18
N PHE A 68 -7.17 3.22 0.77
CA PHE A 68 -7.28 1.78 0.58
C PHE A 68 -8.68 1.35 0.10
N ASP A 69 -9.75 1.98 0.60
CA ASP A 69 -11.12 1.63 0.24
C ASP A 69 -11.48 2.02 -1.20
N LEU A 70 -10.68 2.92 -1.81
CA LEU A 70 -10.81 3.32 -3.20
C LEU A 70 -10.05 2.38 -4.16
N VAL A 71 -9.20 1.48 -3.63
CA VAL A 71 -8.40 0.56 -4.44
C VAL A 71 -9.29 -0.50 -5.06
N ARG A 72 -9.15 -0.67 -6.38
CA ARG A 72 -9.74 -1.78 -7.14
C ARG A 72 -8.65 -2.70 -7.65
N ALA A 73 -8.32 -3.72 -6.86
CA ALA A 73 -7.36 -4.74 -7.28
C ALA A 73 -8.00 -5.69 -8.31
N LYS A 74 -7.28 -5.98 -9.40
CA LYS A 74 -7.73 -6.95 -10.42
C LYS A 74 -7.88 -8.36 -9.84
N ASP A 75 -6.99 -8.72 -8.91
CA ASP A 75 -7.04 -9.98 -8.16
C ASP A 75 -7.02 -9.64 -6.66
N PRO A 76 -8.05 -10.05 -5.88
CA PRO A 76 -8.15 -9.75 -4.46
C PRO A 76 -6.96 -10.23 -3.63
N LYS A 77 -6.20 -11.24 -4.09
CA LYS A 77 -5.03 -11.73 -3.35
C LYS A 77 -3.95 -10.68 -3.13
N TYR A 78 -3.93 -9.61 -3.94
CA TYR A 78 -2.99 -8.50 -3.81
C TYR A 78 -3.47 -7.38 -2.89
N LEU A 79 -4.72 -7.41 -2.41
CA LEU A 79 -5.23 -6.41 -1.48
C LEU A 79 -4.35 -6.24 -0.22
N PRO A 80 -3.79 -7.29 0.40
CA PRO A 80 -2.86 -7.13 1.52
C PRO A 80 -1.61 -6.31 1.18
N ALA A 81 -1.10 -6.38 -0.05
CA ALA A 81 0.02 -5.56 -0.51
C ALA A 81 -0.37 -4.09 -0.66
N PHE A 82 -1.55 -3.82 -1.23
CA PHE A 82 -2.10 -2.47 -1.28
C PHE A 82 -2.36 -1.90 0.12
N TYR A 83 -2.86 -2.71 1.05
CA TYR A 83 -3.05 -2.29 2.44
C TYR A 83 -1.71 -2.01 3.12
N TYR A 84 -0.67 -2.82 2.89
CA TYR A 84 0.67 -2.54 3.39
C TYR A 84 1.17 -1.15 2.96
N ALA A 85 0.95 -0.79 1.70
CA ALA A 85 1.37 0.50 1.17
C ALA A 85 0.49 1.66 1.68
N LEU A 86 -0.83 1.52 1.63
CA LEU A 86 -1.74 2.64 1.89
C LEU A 86 -2.17 2.76 3.35
N ARG A 87 -2.19 1.66 4.09
CA ARG A 87 -2.68 1.57 5.47
C ARG A 87 -4.00 2.33 5.64
N ASP A 88 -4.15 3.02 6.76
CA ASP A 88 -5.30 3.84 7.08
C ASP A 88 -5.08 5.31 6.65
N THR A 89 -4.42 5.52 5.50
CA THR A 89 -4.24 6.87 4.93
C THR A 89 -5.59 7.46 4.54
N LEU A 90 -5.95 8.56 5.19
CA LEU A 90 -7.20 9.27 4.97
C LEU A 90 -7.01 10.39 3.94
N VAL A 91 -8.06 10.65 3.16
CA VAL A 91 -8.09 11.73 2.17
C VAL A 91 -9.00 12.85 2.67
N ALA A 92 -8.50 14.08 2.59
CA ALA A 92 -9.29 15.28 2.74
C ALA A 92 -9.30 16.06 1.41
N ASP A 93 -10.36 16.83 1.18
CA ASP A 93 -10.52 17.64 -0.03
C ASP A 93 -9.60 18.88 -0.05
N ASP A 94 -9.21 19.37 1.13
CA ASP A 94 -8.34 20.54 1.31
C ASP A 94 -7.44 20.44 2.56
N LEU A 95 -6.50 21.39 2.68
CA LEU A 95 -5.54 21.46 3.79
C LEU A 95 -6.21 21.70 5.15
N ASP A 96 -7.30 22.45 5.18
CA ASP A 96 -8.02 22.76 6.43
C ASP A 96 -8.71 21.51 6.97
N GLY A 97 -9.35 20.73 6.09
CA GLY A 97 -9.92 19.43 6.39
C GLY A 97 -8.86 18.41 6.83
N ALA A 98 -7.71 18.36 6.15
CA ALA A 98 -6.59 17.51 6.53
C ALA A 98 -6.06 17.85 7.94
N THR A 99 -5.91 19.15 8.23
CA THR A 99 -5.47 19.64 9.55
C THR A 99 -6.47 19.27 10.64
N ARG A 100 -7.77 19.45 10.37
CA ARG A 100 -8.84 19.07 11.31
C ARG A 100 -8.80 17.58 11.66
N ILE A 101 -8.63 16.71 10.66
CA ILE A 101 -8.55 15.27 10.88
C ILE A 101 -7.27 14.89 11.64
N ALA A 102 -6.14 15.51 11.33
CA ALA A 102 -4.85 15.21 11.96
C ALA A 102 -4.78 15.58 13.45
N TYR A 103 -5.48 16.64 13.88
CA TYR A 103 -5.41 17.18 15.24
C TYR A 103 -6.67 16.94 16.09
N GLN A 104 -7.69 16.24 15.56
CA GLN A 104 -8.88 15.82 16.33
C GLN A 104 -8.76 14.39 16.92
N GLY A 105 -7.56 13.81 16.91
CA GLY A 105 -7.23 12.51 17.53
C GLY A 105 -6.83 12.62 18.99
#